data_AF-K9V287-F1
#
_entry.id   AF-K9V287-F1
#
_cell.length_a   1.000
_cell.length_b   1.000
_cell.length_c   1.000
_cell.angle_alpha   90.00
_cell.angle_beta   90.00
_cell.angle_gamma   90.00
#
_symmetry.space_group_name_H-M   'P 1'
#
loop_
_entity.id
_entity.type
_entity.pdbx_description
1 polymer ?
#
loop_
_entity_poly.entity_id
_entity_poly.type
_entity_poly.pdbx_seq_one_letter_code
_entity_poly.pdbx_strand_id
1 'polypeptide(L)'
;MGKIQLNKEIEMQFHLEQQTNTKKIPRWFAKFILRQTQNNPNIQQILFTLIEPMTPQEWCLIWIPVIHPGIELPCDGERNHTGYMKACLTTLSTLTGYHERTVEGWFYGKPYHYSVEILLRCFHLIFTLQQYLN
;
A
#
# COMPACT_ATOMS: atom_id res chain seq x y z
N MET A 1 -23.13 -28.47 -17.79
CA MET A 1 -22.76 -28.01 -16.42
C MET A 1 -21.74 -26.86 -16.40
N GLY A 2 -21.36 -26.22 -17.52
CA GLY A 2 -20.29 -25.20 -17.54
C GLY A 2 -20.69 -23.74 -17.29
N LYS A 3 -21.94 -23.33 -17.57
CA LYS A 3 -22.34 -21.90 -17.45
C LYS A 3 -22.65 -21.44 -16.02
N ILE A 4 -23.15 -22.34 -15.16
CA ILE A 4 -23.48 -22.03 -13.76
C ILE A 4 -22.21 -21.90 -12.91
N GLN A 5 -21.16 -22.67 -13.24
CA GLN A 5 -19.86 -22.60 -12.57
C GLN A 5 -19.13 -21.31 -12.92
N LEU A 6 -19.12 -20.93 -14.21
CA LEU A 6 -18.49 -19.70 -14.69
C LEU A 6 -19.16 -18.44 -14.11
N ASN A 7 -20.50 -18.42 -14.01
CA ASN A 7 -21.19 -17.28 -13.40
C ASN A 7 -20.93 -17.16 -11.89
N LYS A 8 -20.77 -18.28 -11.18
CA LYS A 8 -20.39 -18.27 -9.75
C LYS A 8 -18.95 -17.82 -9.53
N GLU A 9 -18.02 -18.18 -10.43
CA GLU A 9 -16.63 -17.70 -10.36
C GLU A 9 -16.53 -16.21 -10.66
N ILE A 10 -17.31 -15.69 -11.61
CA ILE A 10 -17.40 -14.26 -11.91
C ILE A 10 -18.07 -13.49 -10.77
N GLU A 11 -19.17 -14.00 -10.19
CA GLU A 11 -19.80 -13.38 -9.02
C GLU A 11 -18.91 -13.42 -7.77
N MET A 12 -18.13 -14.49 -7.59
CA MET A 12 -17.18 -14.62 -6.49
C MET A 12 -15.95 -13.73 -6.68
N GLN A 13 -15.45 -13.56 -7.93
CA GLN A 13 -14.42 -12.57 -8.25
C GLN A 13 -14.93 -11.14 -8.07
N PHE A 14 -16.17 -10.85 -8.51
CA PHE A 14 -16.79 -9.53 -8.35
C PHE A 14 -17.08 -9.21 -6.88
N HIS A 15 -17.47 -10.18 -6.06
CA HIS A 15 -17.61 -10.01 -4.61
C HIS A 15 -16.26 -9.91 -3.88
N LEU A 16 -15.21 -10.62 -4.32
CA LEU A 16 -13.85 -10.42 -3.80
C LEU A 16 -13.34 -9.02 -4.13
N GLU A 17 -13.48 -8.55 -5.37
CA GLU A 17 -13.08 -7.20 -5.80
C GLU A 17 -13.83 -6.10 -5.03
N GLN A 18 -15.10 -6.32 -4.68
CA GLN A 18 -15.86 -5.40 -3.85
C GLN A 18 -15.46 -5.43 -2.36
N GLN A 19 -14.84 -6.52 -1.88
CA GLN A 19 -14.34 -6.63 -0.51
C GLN A 19 -12.87 -6.20 -0.35
N THR A 20 -12.08 -6.13 -1.44
CA THR A 20 -10.63 -5.86 -1.37
C THR A 20 -10.18 -4.45 -1.75
N ASN A 21 -11.07 -3.53 -2.13
CA ASN A 21 -10.69 -2.14 -2.41
C ASN A 21 -11.15 -1.16 -1.31
N THR A 22 -10.60 -1.34 -0.11
CA THR A 22 -10.67 -0.36 1.00
C THR A 22 -9.71 0.80 0.82
N LYS A 23 -8.79 0.73 -0.16
CA LYS A 23 -7.86 1.80 -0.49
C LYS A 23 -8.60 2.96 -1.12
N LYS A 24 -8.96 3.94 -0.29
CA LYS A 24 -9.69 5.12 -0.74
C LYS A 24 -8.88 6.35 -0.46
N ILE A 25 -8.57 7.06 -1.52
CA ILE A 25 -8.04 8.41 -1.45
C ILE A 25 -8.97 9.24 -0.56
N PRO A 26 -8.45 9.90 0.49
CA PRO A 26 -9.28 10.68 1.39
C PRO A 26 -10.09 11.71 0.63
N ARG A 27 -11.39 11.82 0.94
CA ARG A 27 -12.32 12.70 0.19
C ARG A 27 -11.82 14.15 0.13
N TRP A 28 -11.20 14.64 1.20
CA TRP A 28 -10.64 16.00 1.23
C TRP A 28 -9.48 16.14 0.23
N PHE A 29 -8.66 15.11 0.07
CA PHE A 29 -7.51 15.15 -0.83
C PHE A 29 -7.93 14.99 -2.29
N ALA A 30 -8.88 14.10 -2.55
CA ALA A 30 -9.52 14.00 -3.87
C ALA A 30 -10.16 15.33 -4.29
N LYS A 31 -10.89 16.00 -3.39
CA LYS A 31 -11.45 17.34 -3.64
C LYS A 31 -10.37 18.39 -3.91
N PHE A 32 -9.25 18.34 -3.20
CA PHE A 32 -8.12 19.23 -3.45
C PHE A 32 -7.58 19.04 -4.87
N ILE A 33 -7.28 17.78 -5.28
CA ILE A 33 -6.79 17.47 -6.63
C ILE A 33 -7.77 17.98 -7.68
N LEU A 34 -9.05 17.63 -7.57
CA LEU A 34 -10.08 18.06 -8.51
C LEU A 34 -10.14 19.59 -8.65
N ARG A 35 -9.94 20.35 -7.55
CA ARG A 35 -9.90 21.81 -7.59
C ARG A 35 -8.64 22.35 -8.26
N GLN A 36 -7.49 21.71 -8.09
CA GLN A 36 -6.23 22.16 -8.70
C GLN A 36 -6.13 21.79 -10.18
N THR A 37 -6.86 20.77 -10.63
CA THR A 37 -6.75 20.22 -11.99
C THR A 37 -7.98 20.43 -12.86
N GLN A 38 -8.89 21.33 -12.49
CA GLN A 38 -10.20 21.50 -13.16
C GLN A 38 -10.11 21.64 -14.68
N ASN A 39 -9.07 22.30 -15.19
CA ASN A 39 -8.88 22.56 -16.62
C ASN A 39 -7.90 21.60 -17.29
N ASN A 40 -7.40 20.58 -16.59
CA ASN A 40 -6.39 19.65 -17.12
C ASN A 40 -6.71 18.19 -16.71
N PRO A 41 -7.52 17.48 -17.51
CA PRO A 41 -7.92 16.10 -17.19
C PRO A 41 -6.74 15.12 -17.20
N ASN A 42 -5.69 15.40 -17.99
CA ASN A 42 -4.49 14.56 -18.03
C ASN A 42 -3.71 14.66 -16.71
N ILE A 43 -3.49 15.88 -16.21
CA ILE A 43 -2.82 16.08 -14.90
C ILE A 43 -3.68 15.51 -13.77
N GLN A 44 -5.01 15.65 -13.86
CA GLN A 44 -5.91 15.04 -12.88
C GLN A 44 -5.69 13.52 -12.79
N GLN A 45 -5.67 12.82 -13.93
CA GLN A 45 -5.47 11.38 -13.97
C GLN A 45 -4.10 10.98 -13.41
N ILE A 46 -3.04 11.69 -13.80
CA ILE A 46 -1.69 11.47 -13.30
C ILE A 46 -1.64 11.60 -11.77
N LEU A 47 -2.22 12.67 -11.21
CA LEU A 47 -2.21 12.87 -9.76
C LEU A 47 -2.96 11.76 -9.02
N PHE A 48 -4.15 11.37 -9.49
CA PHE A 48 -4.91 10.28 -8.86
C PHE A 48 -4.16 8.95 -8.88
N THR A 49 -3.44 8.63 -9.96
CA THR A 49 -2.58 7.44 -10.03
C THR A 49 -1.37 7.54 -9.10
N LEU A 50 -0.74 8.73 -9.03
CA LEU A 50 0.40 8.94 -8.14
C LEU A 50 0.02 8.81 -6.67
N ILE A 51 -1.17 9.25 -6.27
CA ILE A 51 -1.57 9.26 -4.85
C ILE A 51 -2.43 8.06 -4.43
N GLU A 52 -2.46 6.99 -5.24
CA GLU A 52 -3.10 5.74 -4.86
C GLU A 52 -2.50 5.22 -3.54
N PRO A 53 -3.32 5.01 -2.47
CA PRO A 53 -2.81 4.63 -1.15
C PRO A 53 -2.02 3.31 -1.19
N MET A 54 -0.97 3.23 -0.36
CA MET A 54 -0.11 2.04 -0.26
C MET A 54 -0.15 1.48 1.16
N THR A 55 -0.42 0.19 1.32
CA THR A 55 -0.49 -0.42 2.66
C THR A 55 0.92 -0.62 3.26
N PRO A 56 1.04 -0.78 4.59
CA PRO A 56 2.31 -1.16 5.23
C PRO A 56 2.96 -2.40 4.61
N GLN A 57 2.15 -3.42 4.29
CA GLN A 57 2.60 -4.68 3.69
C GLN A 57 3.20 -4.46 2.31
N GLU A 58 2.50 -3.72 1.45
CA GLU A 58 2.95 -3.42 0.08
C GLU A 58 4.23 -2.59 0.08
N TRP A 59 4.28 -1.57 0.93
CA TRP A 59 5.47 -0.74 1.06
C TRP A 59 6.67 -1.56 1.50
N CYS A 60 6.48 -2.42 2.50
CA CYS A 60 7.50 -3.31 3.02
C CYS A 60 8.06 -4.26 1.95
N LEU A 61 7.18 -4.89 1.17
CA LEU A 61 7.57 -5.84 0.13
C LEU A 61 8.47 -5.21 -0.93
N ILE A 62 8.23 -3.93 -1.25
CA ILE A 62 9.02 -3.18 -2.23
C ILE A 62 10.35 -2.72 -1.62
N TRP A 63 10.31 -2.09 -0.45
CA TRP A 63 11.43 -1.28 0.03
C TRP A 63 12.35 -1.98 1.02
N ILE A 64 11.88 -2.99 1.77
CA ILE A 64 12.77 -3.67 2.73
C ILE A 64 13.94 -4.38 2.04
N PRO A 65 13.77 -5.09 0.90
CA PRO A 65 14.90 -5.68 0.19
C PRO A 65 15.91 -4.65 -0.33
N VAL A 66 15.44 -3.44 -0.64
CA VAL A 66 16.28 -2.34 -1.12
C VAL A 66 17.06 -1.70 0.03
N ILE A 67 16.41 -1.47 1.17
CA ILE A 67 17.00 -0.80 2.34
C ILE A 67 17.92 -1.76 3.12
N HIS A 68 17.54 -3.03 3.23
CA HIS A 68 18.24 -4.06 4.00
C HIS A 68 18.65 -5.22 3.07
N PRO A 69 19.67 -5.02 2.21
CA PRO A 69 20.13 -6.07 1.31
C PRO A 69 20.62 -7.28 2.12
N GLY A 70 20.11 -8.47 1.80
CA GLY A 70 20.44 -9.72 2.50
C GLY A 70 19.39 -10.23 3.48
N ILE A 71 18.27 -9.50 3.65
CA ILE A 71 17.09 -10.04 4.34
C ILE A 71 16.23 -10.84 3.35
N GLU A 72 15.94 -12.09 3.69
CA GLU A 72 15.07 -12.97 2.90
C GLU A 72 13.61 -12.50 2.96
N LEU A 73 12.96 -12.49 1.80
CA LEU A 73 11.53 -12.17 1.67
C LEU A 73 10.67 -13.30 2.23
N PRO A 74 9.47 -12.99 2.78
CA PRO A 74 8.54 -14.02 3.21
C PRO A 74 8.08 -14.89 2.04
N CYS A 75 8.17 -16.22 2.19
CA CYS A 75 7.58 -17.18 1.26
C CYS A 75 6.11 -17.47 1.61
N ASP A 76 5.30 -17.76 0.59
CA ASP A 76 3.89 -18.08 0.76
C ASP A 76 3.70 -19.30 1.68
N GLY A 77 2.93 -19.10 2.75
CA GLY A 77 2.65 -20.15 3.75
C GLY A 77 3.63 -20.21 4.93
N GLU A 78 4.73 -19.46 4.90
CA GLU A 78 5.65 -19.39 6.03
C GLU A 78 5.22 -18.35 7.07
N ARG A 79 5.36 -18.68 8.35
CA ARG A 79 5.23 -17.69 9.43
C ARG A 79 6.41 -16.74 9.33
N ASN A 80 6.15 -15.50 8.90
CA ASN A 80 7.02 -14.31 8.97
C ASN A 80 8.48 -14.63 9.32
N HIS A 81 9.38 -14.62 8.32
CA HIS A 81 10.82 -14.64 8.60
C HIS A 81 11.14 -13.56 9.64
N THR A 82 11.69 -13.99 10.77
CA THR A 82 11.85 -13.13 11.96
C THR A 82 12.70 -11.89 11.63
N GLY A 83 13.63 -12.02 10.67
CA GLY A 83 14.44 -10.92 10.15
C GLY A 83 13.63 -9.90 9.33
N TYR A 84 12.83 -10.37 8.36
CA TYR A 84 12.02 -9.50 7.50
C TYR A 84 11.00 -8.70 8.29
N MET A 85 10.24 -9.38 9.16
CA MET A 85 9.22 -8.71 9.95
C MET A 85 9.84 -7.68 10.89
N LYS A 86 10.96 -8.00 11.55
CA LYS A 86 11.68 -7.04 12.39
C LYS A 86 12.14 -5.82 11.58
N ALA A 87 12.72 -6.02 10.40
CA ALA A 87 13.15 -4.92 9.53
C ALA A 87 11.97 -4.04 9.10
N CYS A 88 10.83 -4.64 8.76
CA CYS A 88 9.57 -3.94 8.50
C CYS A 88 9.15 -3.06 9.68
N LEU A 89 9.05 -3.65 10.88
CA LEU A 89 8.57 -2.95 12.07
C LEU A 89 9.46 -1.77 12.43
N THR A 90 10.78 -1.97 12.47
CA THR A 90 11.74 -0.91 12.81
C THR A 90 11.75 0.20 11.76
N THR A 91 11.72 -0.16 10.46
CA THR A 91 11.72 0.83 9.37
C THR A 91 10.45 1.66 9.37
N LEU A 92 9.28 1.01 9.46
CA LEU A 92 7.98 1.70 9.48
C LEU A 92 7.78 2.51 10.77
N SER A 93 8.26 2.03 11.92
CA SER A 93 8.23 2.79 13.17
C SER A 93 9.03 4.07 13.05
N THR A 94 10.22 4.01 12.45
CA THR A 94 11.05 5.18 12.18
C THR A 94 10.38 6.15 11.20
N LEU A 95 9.84 5.63 10.10
CA LEU A 95 9.25 6.43 9.03
C LEU A 95 7.94 7.11 9.44
N THR A 96 7.14 6.46 10.28
CA THR A 96 5.80 6.95 10.66
C THR A 96 5.77 7.60 12.05
N GLY A 97 6.81 7.43 12.87
CA GLY A 97 6.87 7.88 14.25
C GLY A 97 6.00 7.09 15.24
N TYR A 98 5.26 6.08 14.77
CA TYR A 98 4.51 5.19 15.65
C TYR A 98 5.44 4.18 16.33
N HIS A 99 5.12 3.80 17.56
CA HIS A 99 5.83 2.75 18.28
C HIS A 99 5.74 1.40 17.53
N GLU A 100 6.81 0.59 17.54
CA GLU A 100 6.87 -0.70 16.83
C GLU A 100 5.67 -1.61 17.14
N ARG A 101 5.27 -1.72 18.41
CA ARG A 101 4.06 -2.47 18.82
C ARG A 101 2.75 -2.00 18.17
N THR A 102 2.63 -0.71 17.88
CA THR A 102 1.49 -0.17 17.14
C THR A 102 1.54 -0.59 15.69
N VAL A 103 2.72 -0.44 15.07
CA VAL A 103 3.00 -0.86 13.69
C VAL A 103 2.75 -2.35 13.50
N GLU A 104 3.23 -3.17 14.43
CA GLU A 104 3.01 -4.62 14.45
C GLU A 104 1.53 -4.97 14.42
N GLY A 105 0.72 -4.23 15.17
CA GLY A 105 -0.73 -4.34 15.13
C GLY A 105 -1.32 -4.26 13.74
N TRP A 106 -0.78 -3.41 12.85
CA TRP A 106 -1.28 -3.21 11.48
C TRP A 106 -1.15 -4.47 10.62
N PHE A 107 -0.12 -5.29 10.89
CA PHE A 107 0.09 -6.56 10.20
C PHE A 107 -0.83 -7.67 10.70
N TYR A 108 -1.42 -7.50 11.88
CA TYR A 108 -2.37 -8.43 12.50
C TYR A 108 -3.80 -7.91 12.48
N GLY A 109 -4.12 -7.01 11.55
CA GLY A 109 -5.49 -6.52 11.31
C GLY A 109 -5.96 -5.43 12.27
N LYS A 110 -5.09 -4.86 13.11
CA LYS A 110 -5.47 -3.66 13.87
C LYS A 110 -5.60 -2.47 12.93
N PRO A 111 -6.63 -1.63 13.10
CA PRO A 111 -6.82 -0.47 12.25
C PRO A 111 -5.71 0.55 12.46
N TYR A 112 -5.42 1.30 11.41
CA TYR A 112 -4.56 2.48 11.43
C TYR A 112 -5.24 3.63 10.70
N HIS A 113 -4.78 4.84 10.97
CA HIS A 113 -5.34 6.02 10.32
C HIS A 113 -4.99 6.00 8.81
N TYR A 114 -5.95 6.29 7.94
CA TYR A 114 -5.78 6.26 6.48
C TYR A 114 -4.62 7.14 5.98
N SER A 115 -4.19 8.14 6.75
CA SER A 115 -3.04 8.98 6.39
C SER A 115 -1.73 8.20 6.33
N VAL A 116 -1.62 7.07 7.02
CA VAL A 116 -0.45 6.19 6.95
C VAL A 116 -0.25 5.71 5.52
N GLU A 117 -1.32 5.29 4.82
CA GLU A 117 -1.19 4.78 3.45
C GLU A 117 -0.78 5.87 2.46
N ILE A 118 -1.27 7.10 2.68
CA ILE A 118 -0.88 8.26 1.89
C ILE A 118 0.58 8.62 2.15
N LEU A 119 1.01 8.61 3.41
CA LEU A 119 2.40 8.88 3.79
C LEU A 119 3.35 7.85 3.15
N LEU A 120 3.02 6.57 3.23
CA LEU A 120 3.79 5.49 2.63
C LEU A 120 3.87 5.64 1.10
N ARG A 121 2.76 6.02 0.46
CA ARG A 121 2.77 6.31 -0.98
C ARG A 121 3.71 7.48 -1.31
N CYS A 122 3.69 8.56 -0.54
CA CYS A 122 4.60 9.69 -0.73
C CYS A 122 6.07 9.26 -0.64
N PHE A 123 6.44 8.47 0.38
CA PHE A 123 7.80 7.95 0.50
C PHE A 123 8.18 7.02 -0.65
N HIS A 124 7.28 6.15 -1.08
CA HIS A 124 7.51 5.31 -2.26
C HIS A 124 7.81 6.15 -3.50
N LEU A 125 7.06 7.23 -3.76
CA LEU A 125 7.34 8.13 -4.89
C LEU A 125 8.71 8.83 -4.74
N ILE A 126 9.03 9.33 -3.54
CA ILE A 126 10.32 9.99 -3.27
C ILE A 126 11.48 9.04 -3.50
N PHE A 127 11.41 7.82 -2.97
CA PHE A 127 12.47 6.82 -3.12
C PHE A 127 12.59 6.32 -4.55
N THR A 128 11.47 6.15 -5.25
CA THR A 128 11.49 5.80 -6.69
C THR A 128 12.18 6.89 -7.50
N LEU A 129 11.87 8.16 -7.24
CA LEU A 129 12.54 9.28 -7.89
C LEU A 129 14.03 9.32 -7.55
N GLN A 130 14.39 9.10 -6.28
CA GLN A 130 15.79 9.03 -5.87
C GLN A 130 16.55 7.91 -6.60
N GLN A 131 15.95 6.73 -6.78
CA GLN A 131 16.57 5.64 -7.54
C GLN A 131 16.73 5.96 -9.02
N TYR A 132 15.83 6.75 -9.60
CA TYR A 132 15.93 7.17 -11.01
C TYR A 132 17.01 8.23 -11.24
N LEU A 133 17.30 9.06 -10.22
CA LEU A 133 18.24 10.18 -10.31
C LEU A 133 19.69 9.80 -9.94
N ASN A 134 19.90 8.65 -9.30
CA ASN A 134 21.22 8.11 -8.96
C ASN A 134 21.69 7.12 -10.02
#